data_AF-A0A6P1E7J0-F1
#
_entry.id   AF-A0A6P1E7J0-F1
#
_cell.length_a   1.000
_cell.length_b   1.000
_cell.length_c   1.000
_cell.angle_alpha   90.00
_cell.angle_beta   90.00
_cell.angle_gamma   90.00
#
_symmetry.space_group_name_H-M   'P 1'
#
loop_
_entity.id
_entity.type
_entity.pdbx_description
1 polymer ?
#
loop_
_entity_poly.entity_id
_entity_poly.type
_entity_poly.pdbx_seq_one_letter_code
_entity_poly.pdbx_strand_id
1 'polypeptide(L)' 'EVYTLLTGWMTGLLGKVIAVAFILVGLVAGVMRQSIMGFVVGVSAGVGMLVAPNIINTFFSATLPLA' A
#
# COMPACT_ATOMS: atom_id res chain seq x y z
N GLU A 1 16.82 -3.66 10.81
CA GLU A 1 17.34 -4.11 9.50
C GLU A 1 16.27 -4.70 8.58
N VAL A 2 15.57 -5.78 8.99
CA VAL A 2 14.47 -6.38 8.20
C VAL A 2 13.38 -5.35 7.82
N TYR A 3 12.97 -4.50 8.77
CA TYR A 3 12.00 -3.43 8.50
C TYR A 3 12.47 -2.45 7.42
N THR A 4 13.76 -2.11 7.39
CA THR A 4 14.36 -1.21 6.40
C THR A 4 14.38 -1.85 5.00
N LEU A 5 14.61 -3.17 4.92
CA LEU A 5 14.51 -3.91 3.66
C LEU A 5 13.06 -3.96 3.15
N LEU A 6 12.11 -4.27 4.02
CA LEU A 6 10.69 -4.32 3.68
C LEU A 6 10.15 -2.96 3.23
N THR A 7 10.50 -1.89 3.94
CA THR A 7 10.14 -0.52 3.55
C THR A 7 10.78 -0.14 2.22
N GLY A 8 12.05 -0.50 1.99
CA GLY A 8 12.71 -0.32 0.69
C GLY A 8 12.01 -1.03 -0.47
N TRP A 9 11.50 -2.25 -0.25
CA TRP A 9 10.69 -2.95 -1.27
C TRP A 9 9.36 -2.25 -1.52
N MET A 10 8.69 -1.77 -0.46
CA MET A 10 7.41 -1.07 -0.57
C MET A 10 7.51 0.28 -1.27
N THR A 11 8.59 1.04 -1.09
CA THR A 11 8.79 2.35 -1.73
C THR A 11 9.50 2.27 -3.08
N GLY A 12 10.16 1.16 -3.36
CA GLY A 12 10.93 0.93 -4.59
C GLY A 12 10.11 0.45 -5.78
N LEU A 13 10.81 -0.06 -6.81
CA LEU A 13 10.18 -0.60 -8.03
C LEU A 13 9.26 -1.79 -7.72
N LEU A 14 9.60 -2.63 -6.74
CA LEU A 14 8.78 -3.78 -6.34
C LEU A 14 7.40 -3.35 -5.84
N GLY A 15 7.33 -2.34 -4.98
CA GLY A 15 6.07 -1.80 -4.48
C GLY A 15 5.19 -1.22 -5.59
N LYS A 16 5.80 -0.57 -6.59
CA LYS A 16 5.06 -0.08 -7.78
C LYS A 16 4.46 -1.21 -8.61
N VAL A 17 5.21 -2.31 -8.81
CA VAL A 17 4.71 -3.49 -9.54
C VAL A 17 3.56 -4.16 -8.78
N ILE A 18 3.69 -4.30 -7.46
CA ILE A 18 2.64 -4.89 -6.61
C ILE A 18 1.39 -3.98 -6.58
N ALA A 19 1.56 -2.67 -6.56
CA ALA A 19 0.43 -1.73 -6.64
C ALA A 19 -0.35 -1.88 -7.96
N VAL A 20 0.36 -2.07 -9.09
CA VAL A 20 -0.29 -2.36 -10.38
C VAL A 20 -1.03 -3.70 -10.33
N ALA A 21 -0.45 -4.73 -9.70
CA ALA A 21 -1.13 -6.01 -9.54
C ALA A 21 -2.43 -5.88 -8.73
N PHE A 22 -2.46 -5.10 -7.64
CA PHE A 22 -3.69 -4.86 -6.87
C PHE A 22 -4.76 -4.14 -7.69
N ILE A 23 -4.37 -3.16 -8.52
CA ILE A 23 -5.29 -2.47 -9.41
C ILE A 23 -5.88 -3.44 -10.44
N LEU A 24 -5.06 -4.31 -11.02
CA LEU A 24 -5.53 -5.32 -11.99
C LEU A 24 -6.50 -6.32 -11.35
N VAL A 25 -6.19 -6.80 -10.13
CA VAL A 25 -7.08 -7.70 -9.40
C VAL A 25 -8.42 -7.02 -9.07
N GLY A 26 -8.39 -5.77 -8.61
CA GLY A 26 -9.60 -4.99 -8.34
C GLY A 26 -10.42 -4.73 -9.61
N LEU A 27 -9.76 -4.48 -10.74
CA LEU A 27 -10.41 -4.31 -12.03
C LEU A 27 -11.11 -5.61 -12.46
N VAL A 28 -10.44 -6.75 -12.40
CA VAL A 28 -11.04 -8.06 -12.77
C VAL A 28 -12.24 -8.37 -11.86
N ALA A 29 -12.09 -8.18 -10.54
CA ALA A 29 -13.18 -8.38 -9.59
C ALA A 29 -14.36 -7.40 -9.81
N GLY A 30 -14.08 -6.17 -10.24
CA GLY A 30 -15.08 -5.17 -10.62
C GLY A 30 -15.82 -5.54 -11.89
N VAL A 31 -15.11 -6.01 -12.92
CA VAL A 31 -15.70 -6.47 -14.20
C VAL A 31 -16.64 -7.65 -13.97
N MET A 32 -16.24 -8.62 -13.14
CA MET A 32 -17.12 -9.76 -12.78
C MET A 32 -18.43 -9.33 -12.12
N ARG A 33 -18.42 -8.19 -11.41
CA ARG A 33 -19.59 -7.63 -10.72
C ARG A 33 -20.25 -6.47 -11.46
N GLN A 34 -19.82 -6.16 -12.69
CA GLN A 34 -20.25 -4.99 -13.46
C GLN A 34 -20.25 -3.69 -12.63
N SER A 35 -19.27 -3.56 -11.73
CA SER A 35 -19.23 -2.50 -10.72
C SER A 35 -17.86 -1.84 -10.66
N ILE A 36 -17.88 -0.50 -10.68
CA ILE A 36 -16.69 0.36 -10.58
C ILE A 36 -16.04 0.23 -9.19
N MET A 37 -16.79 -0.19 -8.17
CA MET A 37 -16.29 -0.28 -6.79
C MET A 37 -15.14 -1.27 -6.65
N GLY A 38 -15.10 -2.34 -7.45
CA GLY A 38 -13.97 -3.28 -7.46
C GLY A 38 -12.66 -2.61 -7.87
N PHE A 39 -12.71 -1.71 -8.86
CA PHE A 39 -11.56 -0.92 -9.28
C PHE A 39 -11.13 0.06 -8.19
N VAL A 40 -12.08 0.76 -7.55
CA VAL A 40 -11.80 1.70 -6.45
C VAL A 40 -11.06 1.01 -5.31
N VAL A 41 -11.47 -0.21 -4.93
CA VAL A 41 -10.80 -1.00 -3.89
C VAL A 41 -9.39 -1.44 -4.33
N GLY A 42 -9.20 -1.81 -5.59
CA GLY A 42 -7.87 -2.14 -6.13
C GLY A 42 -6.91 -0.96 -6.10
N VAL A 43 -7.40 0.24 -6.46
CA VAL A 43 -6.60 1.49 -6.41
C VAL A 43 -6.29 1.87 -4.97
N SER A 44 -7.26 1.84 -4.07
CA SER A 44 -7.04 2.20 -2.66
C SER A 44 -6.07 1.24 -1.96
N ALA A 45 -6.10 -0.05 -2.30
CA ALA A 45 -5.12 -1.02 -1.80
C ALA A 45 -3.69 -0.73 -2.31
N GLY A 46 -3.53 -0.42 -3.60
CA GLY A 46 -2.23 -0.06 -4.17
C GLY A 46 -1.65 1.23 -3.59
N VAL A 47 -2.47 2.27 -3.42
CA VAL A 47 -2.07 3.54 -2.79
C VAL A 47 -1.80 3.35 -1.30
N GLY A 48 -2.62 2.57 -0.61
CA GLY A 48 -2.45 2.25 0.81
C GLY A 48 -1.11 1.59 1.10
N MET A 49 -0.63 0.71 0.21
CA MET A 49 0.70 0.09 0.35
C MET A 49 1.84 1.10 0.29
N LEU A 50 1.74 2.15 -0.54
CA LEU A 50 2.78 3.17 -0.68
C LEU A 50 2.80 4.14 0.52
N VAL A 51 1.64 4.38 1.14
CA VAL A 51 1.48 5.29 2.28
C VAL A 51 1.68 4.58 3.62
N ALA A 52 1.42 3.27 3.69
CA ALA A 52 1.59 2.43 4.87
C ALA A 52 2.94 2.58 5.61
N PRO A 53 4.12 2.61 4.96
CA PRO A 53 5.38 2.71 5.69
C PRO A 53 5.50 4.07 6.40
N ASN A 54 5.00 5.15 5.80
CA ASN A 54 5.01 6.47 6.43
C ASN A 54 4.09 6.53 7.66
N ILE A 55 2.88 5.95 7.55
CA ILE A 55 1.93 5.87 8.65
C ILE A 55 2.50 5.06 9.83
N ILE A 56 3.09 3.90 9.53
CA ILE A 56 3.73 3.06 10.55
C ILE A 56 4.87 3.84 11.23
N ASN A 57 5.77 4.44 10.47
CA ASN A 57 6.87 5.22 11.04
C ASN A 57 6.37 6.36 11.95
N THR A 58 5.27 7.02 11.58
CA THR A 58 4.67 8.09 12.38
C THR A 58 4.12 7.58 13.71
N PHE A 59 3.44 6.43 13.71
CA PHE A 59 2.92 5.83 14.95
C PHE A 59 4.02 5.33 15.89
N PHE A 60 5.10 4.76 15.34
CA PHE A 60 6.18 4.16 16.14
C PHE A 60 7.34 5.13 16.44
N SER A 61 7.39 6.31 15.81
CA SER A 61 8.37 7.37 16.15
C SER A 61 7.81 8.40 17.15
N ALA A 62 6.52 8.35 17.48
CA ALA A 62 5.88 9.25 18.44
C ALA A 62 6.08 8.83 19.91
N THR A 63 7.16 8.12 20.23
CA THR A 63 7.55 7.84 21.61
C THR A 63 8.12 9.11 22.24
N LEU A 64 7.32 9.73 23.12
CA LEU A 64 7.64 10.75 24.15
C LEU A 64 8.94 11.56 23.95
N PRO A 65 8.88 12.90 23.81
CA PRO A 65 10.03 13.74 24.15
C PRO A 65 10.43 13.38 25.59
N LEU A 66 11.62 12.81 25.77
CA LEU A 66 12.19 12.59 27.09
C LEU A 66 12.54 13.96 27.67
N ALA A 67 11.72 14.41 28.61
CA ALA A 67 11.89 15.51 29.57
C ALA A 67 12.37 16.87 29.01
#